data_AF-A0A1E3P7T4-F1
#
_entry.id   AF-A0A1E3P7T4-F1
#
_cell.length_a   1.000
_cell.length_b   1.000
_cell.length_c   1.000
_cell.angle_alpha   90.00
_cell.angle_beta   90.00
_cell.angle_gamma   90.00
#
_symmetry.space_group_name_H-M   'P 1'
#
loop_
_entity.id
_entity.type
_entity.pdbx_description
1 polymer ?
#
loop_
_entity_poly.entity_id
_entity_poly.type
_entity_poly.pdbx_seq_one_letter_code
_entity_poly.pdbx_strand_id
1 'polypeptide(L)'
;MLLRRLYSTAIRPSLSETSAKRWDAVKNAKPITHFLTDNFNRRHDYLRISITERCNLRCLYCMPEEGVPLQADSQILSTDEIIQIAEMFVKQGVKKIRLTGGEPTVRKDILEIMESLNQIEGLNEICITSNGIALNRKLPKLAKSGLTSLNLSLDTLVEGKFTLITRRNGLSNVLKSLETALKLGIPKVKLNVVIIRGLNDDEILNFVKLAQYYPLEVRFIEYMPFDGNKWEVEKVISFKEIIDIIKTKHPIIEQLTHKYGETSKIFQIPGFKGKLGFITSMTSDFCGDCTRLRITSDGNLKVCLFGNDEVSIKNLLRAGVDESEILEVVGKAVKGKKEKHAGLDELPKMANRPMILIGGNTNPLIHRFGIRPYSTKTLTHVNEKGEAKMVDIGDKQITKRRATASGFIKFSNEIPIQQIESNSNKKGDVLSIARISGILAIKKTFDLIILCHPLQLTKAEVKIEIIDTHTIKVESIVDCQGKTGVEMEALVGVNIALLNIYDMCKAVDKKMVIHDVKVIEKKGGKSDFVIDAP
;
A
#
# COMPACT_ATOMS: atom_id res chain seq x y z
N MET A 1 -28.33 10.35 22.73
CA MET A 1 -29.78 10.21 22.99
C MET A 1 -30.58 9.71 21.77
N LEU A 2 -30.06 9.77 20.53
CA LEU A 2 -30.79 9.39 19.31
C LEU A 2 -31.10 7.88 19.11
N LEU A 3 -30.31 6.98 19.69
CA LEU A 3 -30.32 5.55 19.33
C LEU A 3 -31.27 4.68 20.20
N ARG A 4 -31.88 5.21 21.26
CA ARG A 4 -32.55 4.39 22.30
C ARG A 4 -33.98 3.93 21.95
N ARG A 5 -34.61 4.42 20.89
CA ARG A 5 -36.10 4.42 20.78
C ARG A 5 -36.78 3.38 19.88
N LEU A 6 -36.10 2.50 19.13
CA LEU A 6 -36.77 1.74 18.06
C LEU A 6 -36.52 0.21 18.00
N TYR A 7 -35.85 -0.41 18.98
CA TYR A 7 -35.46 -1.83 18.89
C TYR A 7 -36.36 -2.81 19.66
N SER A 8 -37.68 -2.57 19.67
CA SER A 8 -38.65 -3.43 20.38
C SER A 8 -39.38 -4.45 19.49
N THR A 9 -39.21 -4.44 18.16
CA THR A 9 -40.14 -5.16 17.26
C THR A 9 -39.51 -5.85 16.03
N ALA A 10 -38.21 -6.12 16.01
CA ALA A 10 -37.58 -6.79 14.86
C ALA A 10 -37.85 -8.31 14.85
N ILE A 11 -38.86 -8.73 14.10
CA ILE A 11 -39.13 -10.12 13.70
C ILE A 11 -37.96 -10.59 12.81
N ARG A 12 -37.33 -11.71 13.17
CA ARG A 12 -36.29 -12.35 12.34
C ARG A 12 -36.92 -12.79 11.00
N PRO A 13 -36.40 -12.37 9.84
CA PRO A 13 -36.86 -12.94 8.57
C PRO A 13 -36.51 -14.43 8.53
N SER A 14 -37.46 -15.31 8.19
CA SER A 14 -37.19 -16.71 7.92
C SER A 14 -36.25 -16.83 6.72
N LEU A 15 -35.21 -17.65 6.88
CA LEU A 15 -34.18 -17.90 5.88
C LEU A 15 -34.82 -18.53 4.63
N SER A 16 -34.66 -17.89 3.47
CA SER A 16 -35.13 -18.43 2.17
C SER A 16 -34.29 -19.63 1.71
N GLU A 17 -34.88 -20.47 0.84
CA GLU A 17 -34.29 -21.70 0.25
C GLU A 17 -32.89 -21.51 -0.36
N THR A 18 -32.55 -20.31 -0.83
CA THR A 18 -31.19 -19.93 -1.29
C THR A 18 -30.11 -20.13 -0.22
N SER A 19 -30.48 -20.12 1.06
CA SER A 19 -29.57 -20.38 2.18
C SER A 19 -29.18 -21.85 2.30
N ALA A 20 -30.07 -22.79 1.92
CA ALA A 20 -29.85 -24.22 2.09
C ALA A 20 -28.73 -24.75 1.17
N LYS A 21 -28.73 -24.36 -0.10
CA LYS A 21 -27.66 -24.70 -1.06
C LYS A 21 -26.29 -24.18 -0.63
N ARG A 22 -26.24 -23.00 0.00
CA ARG A 22 -25.01 -22.41 0.54
C ARG A 22 -24.42 -23.24 1.67
N TRP A 23 -25.24 -23.78 2.57
CA TRP A 23 -24.75 -24.60 3.68
C TRP A 23 -24.21 -25.96 3.22
N ASP A 24 -24.70 -26.52 2.12
CA ASP A 24 -24.11 -27.72 1.52
C ASP A 24 -22.79 -27.42 0.80
N ALA A 25 -22.67 -26.26 0.14
CA ALA A 25 -21.39 -25.80 -0.42
C ALA A 25 -20.31 -25.53 0.66
N VAL A 26 -20.72 -25.09 1.86
CA VAL A 26 -19.82 -24.94 3.03
C VAL A 26 -19.29 -26.29 3.53
N LYS A 27 -20.09 -27.37 3.45
CA LYS A 27 -19.67 -28.73 3.85
C LYS A 27 -18.64 -29.31 2.88
N ASN A 28 -18.65 -28.90 1.62
CA ASN A 28 -17.75 -29.39 0.57
C ASN A 28 -16.47 -28.54 0.40
N ALA A 29 -16.18 -27.60 1.31
CA ALA A 29 -14.97 -26.77 1.24
C ALA A 29 -13.70 -27.64 1.32
N LYS A 30 -12.86 -27.57 0.28
CA LYS A 30 -11.60 -28.33 0.19
C LYS A 30 -10.65 -27.99 1.36
N PRO A 31 -9.81 -28.94 1.80
CA PRO A 31 -8.76 -28.65 2.75
C PRO A 31 -7.77 -27.63 2.18
N ILE A 32 -7.15 -26.85 3.05
CA ILE A 32 -6.15 -25.86 2.64
C ILE A 32 -4.95 -26.57 2.06
N THR A 33 -4.56 -26.16 0.86
CA THR A 33 -3.46 -26.77 0.12
C THR A 33 -2.11 -26.24 0.59
N HIS A 34 -1.04 -26.90 0.15
CA HIS A 34 0.34 -26.51 0.46
C HIS A 34 0.71 -25.10 -0.08
N PHE A 35 -0.01 -24.60 -1.09
CA PHE A 35 0.23 -23.24 -1.63
C PHE A 35 -0.16 -22.14 -0.64
N LEU A 36 -1.10 -22.40 0.27
CA LEU A 36 -1.59 -21.45 1.26
C LEU A 36 -1.15 -21.79 2.69
N THR A 37 -0.11 -22.62 2.82
CA THR A 37 0.49 -22.99 4.10
C THR A 37 1.93 -22.50 4.14
N ASP A 38 2.29 -21.74 5.17
CA ASP A 38 3.65 -21.21 5.31
C ASP A 38 4.60 -22.12 6.10
N ASN A 39 5.86 -21.69 6.24
CA ASN A 39 6.91 -22.44 6.95
C ASN A 39 6.67 -22.59 8.46
N PHE A 40 5.66 -21.92 9.02
CA PHE A 40 5.26 -22.00 10.43
C PHE A 40 3.97 -22.83 10.60
N ASN A 41 3.57 -23.58 9.57
CA ASN A 41 2.33 -24.35 9.51
C ASN A 41 1.07 -23.50 9.71
N ARG A 42 1.14 -22.20 9.43
CA ARG A 42 -0.05 -21.34 9.44
C ARG A 42 -0.83 -21.57 8.16
N ARG A 43 -2.13 -21.83 8.33
CA ARG A 43 -3.05 -22.16 7.25
C ARG A 43 -3.85 -20.92 6.86
N HIS A 44 -3.60 -20.37 5.67
CA HIS A 44 -4.18 -19.09 5.28
C HIS A 44 -5.56 -19.24 4.61
N ASP A 45 -6.63 -19.17 5.42
CA ASP A 45 -8.03 -19.32 4.99
C ASP A 45 -8.78 -17.99 4.77
N TYR A 46 -8.09 -16.86 4.95
CA TYR A 46 -8.70 -15.54 4.96
C TYR A 46 -8.00 -14.61 3.95
N LEU A 47 -8.70 -14.36 2.83
CA LEU A 47 -8.28 -13.42 1.81
C LEU A 47 -8.94 -12.06 2.00
N ARG A 48 -8.15 -11.00 1.95
CA ARG A 48 -8.66 -9.62 1.89
C ARG A 48 -8.36 -9.04 0.52
N ILE A 49 -9.40 -8.68 -0.22
CA ILE A 49 -9.27 -8.11 -1.55
C ILE A 49 -9.66 -6.64 -1.46
N SER A 50 -8.75 -5.79 -1.87
CA SER A 50 -9.02 -4.38 -1.98
C SER A 50 -9.43 -4.03 -3.40
N ILE A 51 -10.59 -3.42 -3.57
CA ILE A 51 -11.23 -3.31 -4.88
C ILE A 51 -11.16 -1.90 -5.47
N THR A 52 -10.68 -0.92 -4.72
CA THR A 52 -10.57 0.47 -5.19
C THR A 52 -9.60 1.25 -4.31
N GLU A 53 -8.99 2.29 -4.86
CA GLU A 53 -8.15 3.26 -4.11
C GLU A 53 -8.97 4.46 -3.64
N ARG A 54 -10.16 4.65 -4.22
CA ARG A 54 -11.00 5.81 -3.95
C ARG A 54 -11.62 5.70 -2.58
N CYS A 55 -11.61 6.81 -1.85
CA CYS A 55 -12.31 6.96 -0.59
C CYS A 55 -13.00 8.33 -0.52
N ASN A 56 -14.19 8.33 0.05
CA ASN A 56 -14.98 9.53 0.33
C ASN A 56 -14.60 10.21 1.67
N LEU A 57 -13.60 9.68 2.39
CA LEU A 57 -13.00 10.27 3.60
C LEU A 57 -11.50 10.55 3.41
N ARG A 58 -10.90 11.33 4.33
CA ARG A 58 -9.46 11.67 4.36
C ARG A 58 -8.91 11.53 5.80
N CYS A 59 -9.10 10.34 6.39
CA CYS A 59 -8.82 10.12 7.81
C CYS A 59 -7.35 10.33 8.17
N LEU A 60 -7.10 11.04 9.28
CA LEU A 60 -5.76 11.42 9.75
C LEU A 60 -4.77 10.26 9.83
N TYR A 61 -5.21 9.11 10.33
CA TYR A 61 -4.35 7.92 10.51
C TYR A 61 -4.17 7.06 9.25
N CYS A 62 -4.89 7.38 8.17
CA CYS A 62 -5.01 6.51 7.00
C CYS A 62 -4.41 7.10 5.72
N MET A 63 -4.60 8.42 5.51
CA MET A 63 -4.23 9.11 4.28
C MET A 63 -3.87 10.59 4.56
N PRO A 64 -2.90 11.18 3.84
CA PRO A 64 -2.61 12.62 3.87
C PRO A 64 -3.84 13.49 3.55
N GLU A 65 -3.78 14.78 3.90
CA GLU A 65 -4.89 15.73 3.71
C GLU A 65 -5.24 15.94 2.24
N GLU A 66 -4.18 16.08 1.46
CA GLU A 66 -4.07 16.30 0.03
C GLU A 66 -4.51 15.04 -0.73
N GLY A 67 -4.68 13.93 -0.02
CA GLY A 67 -4.99 12.62 -0.57
C GLY A 67 -3.75 11.90 -1.06
N VAL A 68 -3.98 10.96 -1.97
CA VAL A 68 -2.97 10.12 -2.60
C VAL A 68 -3.20 10.14 -4.10
N PRO A 69 -2.13 10.15 -4.92
CA PRO A 69 -2.25 9.98 -6.36
C PRO A 69 -2.99 8.68 -6.67
N LEU A 70 -4.09 8.78 -7.40
CA LEU A 70 -4.89 7.62 -7.79
C LEU A 70 -4.39 7.09 -9.12
N GLN A 71 -4.37 5.78 -9.27
CA GLN A 71 -4.06 5.18 -10.55
C GLN A 71 -5.17 5.34 -11.58
N ALA A 72 -4.78 5.21 -12.85
CA ALA A 72 -5.72 5.04 -13.95
C ALA A 72 -6.53 3.75 -13.74
N ASP A 73 -7.81 3.77 -14.15
CA ASP A 73 -8.73 2.65 -13.96
C ASP A 73 -8.19 1.35 -14.61
N SER A 74 -7.42 1.45 -15.70
CA SER A 74 -6.77 0.30 -16.35
C SER A 74 -5.72 -0.41 -15.49
N GLN A 75 -5.20 0.24 -14.45
CA GLN A 75 -4.24 -0.35 -13.52
C GLN A 75 -4.89 -1.00 -12.30
N ILE A 76 -6.19 -0.80 -12.09
CA ILE A 76 -6.96 -1.42 -11.01
C ILE A 76 -7.52 -2.76 -11.50
N LEU A 77 -7.69 -3.72 -10.59
CA LEU A 77 -8.34 -4.99 -10.88
C LEU A 77 -9.77 -4.77 -11.39
N SER A 78 -10.07 -5.35 -12.55
CA SER A 78 -11.44 -5.46 -13.08
C SER A 78 -12.28 -6.39 -12.19
N THR A 79 -13.59 -6.41 -12.43
CA THR A 79 -14.50 -7.32 -11.71
C THR A 79 -14.20 -8.78 -12.03
N ASP A 80 -13.97 -9.11 -13.30
CA ASP A 80 -13.57 -10.45 -13.72
C ASP A 80 -12.26 -10.90 -13.08
N GLU A 81 -11.25 -10.02 -13.01
CA GLU A 81 -9.97 -10.32 -12.35
C GLU A 81 -10.15 -10.57 -10.85
N ILE A 82 -11.03 -9.82 -10.17
CA ILE A 82 -11.35 -10.05 -8.76
C ILE A 82 -12.02 -11.41 -8.55
N ILE A 83 -12.97 -11.77 -9.41
CA ILE A 83 -13.71 -13.03 -9.33
C ILE A 83 -12.75 -14.20 -9.59
N GLN A 84 -11.93 -14.13 -10.64
CA GLN A 84 -10.95 -15.15 -10.98
C GLN A 84 -9.94 -15.37 -9.83
N ILE A 85 -9.45 -14.29 -9.22
CA ILE A 85 -8.57 -14.39 -8.03
C ILE A 85 -9.33 -15.03 -6.87
N ALA A 86 -10.55 -14.60 -6.59
CA ALA A 86 -11.35 -15.15 -5.49
C ALA A 86 -11.58 -16.65 -5.66
N GLU A 87 -12.00 -17.10 -6.84
CA GLU A 87 -12.21 -18.50 -7.17
C GLU A 87 -10.93 -19.31 -7.01
N MET A 88 -9.81 -18.84 -7.59
CA MET A 88 -8.51 -19.49 -7.47
C MET A 88 -8.13 -19.72 -6.01
N PHE A 89 -8.26 -18.71 -5.14
CA PHE A 89 -7.93 -18.84 -3.72
C PHE A 89 -8.93 -19.73 -2.94
N VAL A 90 -10.22 -19.67 -3.26
CA VAL A 90 -11.24 -20.54 -2.63
C VAL A 90 -11.04 -22.01 -3.01
N LYS A 91 -10.65 -22.32 -4.26
CA LYS A 91 -10.25 -23.67 -4.69
C LYS A 91 -9.09 -24.23 -3.84
N GLN A 92 -8.22 -23.36 -3.33
CA GLN A 92 -7.10 -23.72 -2.46
C GLN A 92 -7.44 -23.73 -0.95
N GLY A 93 -8.69 -23.49 -0.58
CA GLY A 93 -9.20 -23.61 0.80
C GLY A 93 -9.42 -22.29 1.54
N VAL A 94 -9.37 -21.14 0.85
CA VAL A 94 -9.87 -19.88 1.44
C VAL A 94 -11.37 -20.00 1.72
N LYS A 95 -11.75 -19.73 2.97
CA LYS A 95 -13.16 -19.81 3.44
C LYS A 95 -13.76 -18.44 3.69
N LYS A 96 -12.94 -17.40 3.75
CA LYS A 96 -13.36 -16.05 4.07
C LYS A 96 -12.74 -15.04 3.12
N ILE A 97 -13.59 -14.26 2.48
CA ILE A 97 -13.17 -13.11 1.66
C ILE A 97 -13.68 -11.83 2.32
N ARG A 98 -12.78 -10.86 2.49
CA ARG A 98 -13.13 -9.51 2.95
C ARG A 98 -12.83 -8.48 1.87
N LEU A 99 -13.88 -7.83 1.39
CA LEU A 99 -13.77 -6.70 0.49
C LEU A 99 -13.43 -5.43 1.27
N THR A 100 -12.41 -4.74 0.77
CA THR A 100 -11.96 -3.42 1.23
C THR A 100 -11.69 -2.52 0.04
N GLY A 101 -11.06 -1.38 0.27
CA GLY A 101 -10.59 -0.45 -0.74
C GLY A 101 -9.70 0.58 -0.06
N GLY A 102 -9.77 1.80 -0.59
CA GLY A 102 -10.22 2.91 0.21
C GLY A 102 -11.61 2.65 0.80
N GLU A 103 -12.67 3.07 0.11
CA GLU A 103 -14.05 2.79 0.52
C GLU A 103 -14.75 1.91 -0.54
N PRO A 104 -15.02 0.62 -0.25
CA PRO A 104 -15.60 -0.30 -1.24
C PRO A 104 -16.97 0.15 -1.75
N THR A 105 -17.76 0.88 -0.95
CA THR A 105 -19.07 1.36 -1.39
C THR A 105 -19.00 2.48 -2.43
N VAL A 106 -17.82 3.04 -2.72
CA VAL A 106 -17.62 4.01 -3.82
C VAL A 106 -17.50 3.29 -5.17
N ARG A 107 -17.09 2.02 -5.19
CA ARG A 107 -17.02 1.22 -6.42
C ARG A 107 -18.43 0.95 -6.97
N LYS A 108 -18.61 1.16 -8.28
CA LYS A 108 -19.93 1.17 -8.95
C LYS A 108 -20.55 -0.23 -9.02
N ASP A 109 -19.74 -1.21 -9.37
CA ASP A 109 -20.02 -2.63 -9.58
C ASP A 109 -19.84 -3.50 -8.32
N ILE A 110 -19.82 -2.91 -7.12
CA ILE A 110 -19.71 -3.67 -5.86
C ILE A 110 -20.81 -4.73 -5.66
N LEU A 111 -22.01 -4.48 -6.18
CA LEU A 111 -23.11 -5.45 -6.09
C LEU A 111 -22.85 -6.68 -6.96
N GLU A 112 -22.33 -6.48 -8.16
CA GLU A 112 -21.96 -7.55 -9.09
C GLU A 112 -20.83 -8.42 -8.54
N ILE A 113 -19.80 -7.79 -7.95
CA ILE A 113 -18.72 -8.51 -7.24
C ILE A 113 -19.32 -9.36 -6.12
N MET A 114 -20.20 -8.80 -5.30
CA MET A 114 -20.82 -9.51 -4.18
C MET A 114 -21.68 -10.69 -4.65
N GLU A 115 -22.50 -10.49 -5.69
CA GLU A 115 -23.33 -11.54 -6.27
C GLU A 115 -22.48 -12.69 -6.82
N SER A 116 -21.39 -12.37 -7.53
CA SER A 116 -20.46 -13.35 -8.07
C SER A 116 -19.72 -14.12 -6.97
N LEU A 117 -19.19 -13.42 -5.96
CA LEU A 117 -18.57 -14.07 -4.80
C LEU A 117 -19.53 -15.00 -4.06
N ASN A 118 -20.81 -14.65 -3.99
CA ASN A 118 -21.83 -15.48 -3.33
C ASN A 118 -22.13 -16.78 -4.10
N GLN A 119 -21.79 -16.88 -5.38
CA GLN A 119 -21.90 -18.11 -6.15
C GLN A 119 -20.69 -19.04 -6.01
N ILE A 120 -19.58 -18.58 -5.44
CA ILE A 120 -18.36 -19.39 -5.33
C ILE A 120 -18.58 -20.50 -4.28
N GLU A 121 -18.56 -21.75 -4.73
CA GLU A 121 -18.66 -22.92 -3.86
C GLU A 121 -17.46 -23.01 -2.90
N GLY A 122 -17.72 -23.30 -1.62
CA GLY A 122 -16.71 -23.35 -0.57
C GLY A 122 -16.41 -22.02 0.14
N LEU A 123 -16.99 -20.89 -0.32
CA LEU A 123 -16.83 -19.59 0.34
C LEU A 123 -17.86 -19.38 1.47
N ASN A 124 -17.39 -19.50 2.72
CA ASN A 124 -18.25 -19.48 3.90
C ASN A 124 -18.63 -18.06 4.36
N GLU A 125 -17.68 -17.12 4.38
CA GLU A 125 -17.87 -15.76 4.90
C GLU A 125 -17.49 -14.71 3.86
N ILE A 126 -18.45 -13.84 3.51
CA ILE A 126 -18.20 -12.63 2.72
C ILE A 126 -18.32 -11.45 3.67
N CYS A 127 -17.24 -10.67 3.76
CA CYS A 127 -17.13 -9.55 4.69
C CYS A 127 -16.89 -8.24 3.95
N ILE A 128 -17.48 -7.14 4.40
CA ILE A 128 -17.15 -5.78 3.93
C ILE A 128 -16.55 -4.97 5.07
N THR A 129 -15.51 -4.20 4.78
CA THR A 129 -15.08 -3.08 5.65
C THR A 129 -15.51 -1.78 5.03
N SER A 130 -16.25 -0.96 5.76
CA SER A 130 -16.70 0.34 5.25
C SER A 130 -16.64 1.39 6.35
N ASN A 131 -16.40 2.64 5.96
CA ASN A 131 -16.61 3.80 6.83
C ASN A 131 -18.09 4.12 7.06
N GLY A 132 -19.01 3.50 6.31
CA GLY A 132 -20.44 3.58 6.56
C GLY A 132 -21.17 4.77 5.95
N ILE A 133 -20.51 5.77 5.37
CA ILE A 133 -21.19 6.98 4.90
C ILE A 133 -22.16 6.68 3.75
N ALA A 134 -21.71 5.92 2.74
CA ALA A 134 -22.53 5.56 1.58
C ALA A 134 -23.17 4.17 1.70
N LEU A 135 -22.96 3.48 2.82
CA LEU A 135 -23.33 2.08 2.99
C LEU A 135 -24.84 1.88 3.12
N ASN A 136 -25.54 2.74 3.87
CA ASN A 136 -26.95 2.56 4.22
C ASN A 136 -27.85 2.22 3.03
N ARG A 137 -27.66 2.92 1.89
CA ARG A 137 -28.47 2.72 0.68
C ARG A 137 -28.18 1.41 -0.04
N LYS A 138 -26.94 0.91 0.05
CA LYS A 138 -26.51 -0.35 -0.61
C LYS A 138 -26.73 -1.57 0.27
N LEU A 139 -26.80 -1.39 1.60
CA LEU A 139 -26.79 -2.48 2.57
C LEU A 139 -27.90 -3.53 2.39
N PRO A 140 -29.17 -3.18 2.09
CA PRO A 140 -30.20 -4.20 1.83
C PRO A 140 -29.88 -5.08 0.62
N LYS A 141 -29.30 -4.50 -0.44
CA LYS A 141 -28.89 -5.26 -1.63
C LYS A 141 -27.67 -6.14 -1.30
N LEU A 142 -26.66 -5.58 -0.61
CA LEU A 142 -25.49 -6.35 -0.17
C LEU A 142 -25.87 -7.54 0.72
N ALA A 143 -26.83 -7.38 1.62
CA ALA A 143 -27.35 -8.47 2.45
C ALA A 143 -28.02 -9.57 1.61
N LYS A 144 -28.83 -9.19 0.61
CA LYS A 144 -29.42 -10.14 -0.35
C LYS A 144 -28.36 -10.86 -1.19
N SER A 145 -27.27 -10.18 -1.53
CA SER A 145 -26.12 -10.73 -2.26
C SER A 145 -25.15 -11.53 -1.36
N GLY A 146 -25.55 -11.97 -0.17
CA GLY A 146 -24.77 -12.91 0.64
C GLY A 146 -23.79 -12.31 1.64
N LEU A 147 -23.90 -11.01 1.97
CA LEU A 147 -23.09 -10.39 3.02
C LEU A 147 -23.36 -11.04 4.40
N THR A 148 -22.35 -11.70 4.97
CA THR A 148 -22.47 -12.37 6.28
C THR A 148 -21.79 -11.62 7.42
N SER A 149 -20.89 -10.67 7.11
CA SER A 149 -20.03 -10.02 8.10
C SER A 149 -19.76 -8.56 7.72
N LEU A 150 -20.14 -7.61 8.56
CA LEU A 150 -19.88 -6.18 8.36
C LEU A 150 -18.90 -5.65 9.40
N ASN A 151 -17.82 -5.03 8.93
CA ASN A 151 -16.90 -4.27 9.75
C ASN A 151 -17.09 -2.78 9.44
N LEU A 152 -17.70 -2.04 10.35
CA LEU A 152 -17.87 -0.60 10.24
C LEU A 152 -16.73 0.12 10.96
N SER A 153 -16.07 1.06 10.31
CA SER A 153 -15.06 1.92 10.96
C SER A 153 -15.72 3.18 11.50
N LEU A 154 -15.62 3.42 12.80
CA LEU A 154 -16.18 4.61 13.47
C LEU A 154 -15.32 4.95 14.69
N ASP A 155 -14.54 6.02 14.59
CA ASP A 155 -13.52 6.35 15.60
C ASP A 155 -14.01 7.33 16.68
N THR A 156 -15.22 7.88 16.55
CA THR A 156 -15.81 8.79 17.55
C THR A 156 -17.33 8.81 17.43
N LEU A 157 -18.01 9.11 18.53
CA LEU A 157 -19.46 9.32 18.62
C LEU A 157 -19.82 10.82 18.68
N VAL A 158 -18.83 11.70 18.58
CA VAL A 158 -18.97 13.16 18.64
C VAL A 158 -18.77 13.76 17.25
N GLU A 159 -19.75 14.53 16.75
CA GLU A 159 -19.75 15.07 15.38
C GLU A 159 -18.51 15.92 15.08
N GLY A 160 -18.13 16.84 15.99
CA GLY A 160 -16.96 17.70 15.80
C GLY A 160 -15.65 16.90 15.69
N LYS A 161 -15.48 15.88 16.53
CA LYS A 161 -14.32 14.97 16.45
C LYS A 161 -14.37 14.12 15.18
N PHE A 162 -15.56 13.73 14.71
CA PHE A 162 -15.69 12.95 13.49
C PHE A 162 -15.15 13.73 12.29
N THR A 163 -15.53 15.00 12.19
CA THR A 163 -15.02 15.90 11.16
C THR A 163 -13.53 16.12 11.29
N LEU A 164 -13.01 16.26 12.52
CA LEU A 164 -11.56 16.37 12.76
C LEU A 164 -10.81 15.11 12.28
N ILE A 165 -11.26 13.92 12.70
CA ILE A 165 -10.60 12.65 12.39
C ILE A 165 -10.68 12.32 10.91
N THR A 166 -11.83 12.50 10.28
CA THR A 166 -12.11 12.03 8.92
C THR A 166 -11.97 13.12 7.84
N ARG A 167 -11.83 14.38 8.27
CA ARG A 167 -11.84 15.62 7.46
C ARG A 167 -13.10 15.82 6.63
N ARG A 168 -14.20 15.14 6.97
CA ARG A 168 -15.51 15.26 6.32
C ARG A 168 -16.62 15.08 7.36
N ASN A 169 -17.79 15.66 7.11
CA ASN A 169 -18.97 15.39 7.92
C ASN A 169 -19.61 14.05 7.52
N GLY A 170 -20.44 13.46 8.38
CA GLY A 170 -21.20 12.27 8.01
C GLY A 170 -21.44 11.25 9.11
N LEU A 171 -21.15 11.57 10.39
CA LEU A 171 -21.35 10.65 11.51
C LEU A 171 -22.79 10.11 11.54
N SER A 172 -23.78 10.97 11.34
CA SER A 172 -25.19 10.56 11.27
C SER A 172 -25.48 9.49 10.21
N ASN A 173 -24.78 9.50 9.08
CA ASN A 173 -24.92 8.47 8.03
C ASN A 173 -24.25 7.14 8.45
N VAL A 174 -23.12 7.20 9.14
CA VAL A 174 -22.44 6.01 9.68
C VAL A 174 -23.33 5.33 10.73
N LEU A 175 -23.91 6.11 11.65
CA LEU A 175 -24.83 5.60 12.67
C LEU A 175 -26.10 5.00 12.04
N LYS A 176 -26.66 5.63 10.99
CA LYS A 176 -27.78 5.04 10.22
C LYS A 176 -27.39 3.71 9.58
N SER A 177 -26.20 3.61 9.00
CA SER A 177 -25.70 2.35 8.43
C SER A 177 -25.53 1.26 9.50
N LEU A 178 -25.07 1.61 10.70
CA LEU A 178 -25.00 0.67 11.84
C LEU A 178 -26.38 0.19 12.24
N GLU A 179 -27.35 1.10 12.41
CA GLU A 179 -28.73 0.72 12.72
C GLU A 179 -29.33 -0.21 11.68
N THR A 180 -29.17 0.13 10.39
CA THR A 180 -29.71 -0.68 9.29
C THR A 180 -29.06 -2.07 9.25
N ALA A 181 -27.76 -2.17 9.52
CA ALA A 181 -27.06 -3.46 9.62
C ALA A 181 -27.66 -4.36 10.71
N LEU A 182 -27.92 -3.78 11.88
CA LEU A 182 -28.52 -4.49 13.00
C LEU A 182 -29.97 -4.89 12.68
N LYS A 183 -30.78 -3.97 12.13
CA LYS A 183 -32.18 -4.22 11.75
C LYS A 183 -32.32 -5.31 10.69
N LEU A 184 -31.41 -5.36 9.72
CA LEU A 184 -31.38 -6.42 8.70
C LEU A 184 -30.93 -7.77 9.25
N GLY A 185 -30.40 -7.83 10.47
CA GLY A 185 -29.94 -9.07 11.09
C GLY A 185 -28.67 -9.63 10.47
N ILE A 186 -27.74 -8.77 10.00
CA ILE A 186 -26.44 -9.22 9.48
C ILE A 186 -25.76 -10.07 10.57
N PRO A 187 -25.37 -11.32 10.30
CA PRO A 187 -24.94 -12.26 11.34
C PRO A 187 -23.79 -11.78 12.22
N LYS A 188 -22.82 -11.06 11.63
CA LYS A 188 -21.66 -10.53 12.35
C LYS A 188 -21.52 -9.04 12.07
N VAL A 189 -21.87 -8.17 13.02
CA VAL A 189 -21.62 -6.72 12.94
C VAL A 189 -20.51 -6.34 13.93
N LYS A 190 -19.46 -5.73 13.40
CA LYS A 190 -18.29 -5.27 14.17
C LYS A 190 -18.09 -3.78 13.97
N LEU A 191 -17.82 -3.07 15.06
CA LEU A 191 -17.50 -1.66 15.06
C LEU A 191 -16.01 -1.51 15.40
N ASN A 192 -15.20 -1.13 14.42
CA ASN A 192 -13.77 -0.92 14.57
C ASN A 192 -13.50 0.54 14.97
N VAL A 193 -12.74 0.72 16.04
CA VAL A 193 -12.37 2.01 16.63
C VAL A 193 -10.86 2.04 16.79
N VAL A 194 -10.16 2.88 16.02
CA VAL A 194 -8.73 3.16 16.25
C VAL A 194 -8.64 4.18 17.38
N ILE A 195 -8.03 3.79 18.50
CA ILE A 195 -7.89 4.67 19.68
C ILE A 195 -6.56 5.40 19.61
N ILE A 196 -6.61 6.73 19.73
CA ILE A 196 -5.46 7.63 19.68
C ILE A 196 -5.54 8.57 20.89
N ARG A 197 -4.46 8.61 21.67
CA ARG A 197 -4.38 9.43 22.88
C ARG A 197 -4.58 10.91 22.57
N GLY A 198 -5.36 11.59 23.40
CA GLY A 198 -5.68 13.00 23.26
C GLY A 198 -6.66 13.33 22.13
N LEU A 199 -7.26 12.32 21.49
CA LEU A 199 -8.18 12.51 20.37
C LEU A 199 -9.57 11.90 20.65
N ASN A 200 -9.61 10.61 20.96
CA ASN A 200 -10.85 9.86 21.18
C ASN A 200 -10.79 8.86 22.34
N ASP A 201 -9.74 8.93 23.15
CA ASP A 201 -9.53 8.05 24.29
C ASP A 201 -10.50 8.30 25.45
N ASP A 202 -11.04 9.51 25.55
CA ASP A 202 -12.15 9.86 26.45
C ASP A 202 -13.47 9.16 26.09
N GLU A 203 -13.60 8.58 24.89
CA GLU A 203 -14.83 7.93 24.42
C GLU A 203 -14.84 6.40 24.60
N ILE A 204 -13.78 5.79 25.16
CA ILE A 204 -13.67 4.33 25.33
C ILE A 204 -14.92 3.75 26.00
N LEU A 205 -15.34 4.31 27.13
CA LEU A 205 -16.53 3.84 27.87
C LEU A 205 -17.84 4.10 27.10
N ASN A 206 -17.89 5.13 26.27
CA ASN A 206 -19.05 5.42 25.43
C ASN A 206 -19.24 4.35 24.35
N PHE A 207 -18.14 3.88 23.76
CA PHE A 207 -18.14 2.76 22.83
C PHE A 207 -18.48 1.43 23.52
N VAL A 208 -17.92 1.16 24.70
CA VAL A 208 -18.29 -0.02 25.51
C VAL A 208 -19.79 -0.08 25.77
N LYS A 209 -20.41 1.06 26.07
CA LYS A 209 -21.85 1.18 26.29
C LYS A 209 -22.69 0.78 25.06
N LEU A 210 -22.16 0.85 23.83
CA LEU A 210 -22.88 0.32 22.66
C LEU A 210 -23.03 -1.20 22.72
N ALA A 211 -21.99 -1.92 23.15
CA ALA A 211 -22.04 -3.37 23.33
C ALA A 211 -23.01 -3.79 24.46
N GLN A 212 -23.32 -2.89 25.39
CA GLN A 212 -24.37 -3.14 26.39
C GLN A 212 -25.74 -3.33 25.73
N TYR A 213 -26.07 -2.46 24.76
CA TYR A 213 -27.41 -2.38 24.19
C TYR A 213 -27.61 -3.15 22.89
N TYR A 214 -26.53 -3.40 22.15
CA TYR A 214 -26.59 -3.98 20.81
C TYR A 214 -25.80 -5.28 20.70
N PRO A 215 -26.27 -6.25 19.89
CA PRO A 215 -25.56 -7.50 19.63
C PRO A 215 -24.44 -7.29 18.60
N LEU A 216 -23.49 -6.40 18.91
CA LEU A 216 -22.35 -6.09 18.06
C LEU A 216 -21.03 -6.27 18.81
N GLU A 217 -19.95 -6.46 18.07
CA GLU A 217 -18.60 -6.54 18.62
C GLU A 217 -17.87 -5.20 18.44
N VAL A 218 -17.62 -4.48 19.53
CA VAL A 218 -16.83 -3.24 19.51
C VAL A 218 -15.35 -3.60 19.61
N ARG A 219 -14.57 -3.19 18.61
CA ARG A 219 -13.16 -3.55 18.47
C ARG A 219 -12.28 -2.32 18.62
N PHE A 220 -11.50 -2.30 19.70
CA PHE A 220 -10.47 -1.29 19.91
C PHE A 220 -9.18 -1.73 19.21
N ILE A 221 -8.60 -0.83 18.43
CA ILE A 221 -7.41 -1.08 17.60
C ILE A 221 -6.32 -0.10 18.03
N GLU A 222 -5.13 -0.63 18.32
CA GLU A 222 -3.97 0.19 18.61
C GLU A 222 -3.54 0.99 17.38
N TYR A 223 -3.14 2.25 17.61
CA TYR A 223 -2.66 3.12 16.55
C TYR A 223 -1.36 2.58 15.93
N MET A 224 -1.34 2.38 14.60
CA MET A 224 -0.24 1.73 13.87
C MET A 224 0.52 2.73 12.97
N PRO A 225 1.85 2.54 12.77
CA PRO A 225 2.65 3.37 11.88
C PRO A 225 2.39 3.02 10.41
N PHE A 226 2.01 4.02 9.62
CA PHE A 226 1.91 3.92 8.16
C PHE A 226 2.48 5.17 7.51
N ASP A 227 2.98 5.04 6.28
CA ASP A 227 3.52 6.16 5.54
C ASP A 227 2.50 7.30 5.41
N GLY A 228 2.94 8.50 5.78
CA GLY A 228 2.15 9.73 5.70
C GLY A 228 1.16 9.97 6.84
N ASN A 229 1.05 9.09 7.85
CA ASN A 229 0.06 9.25 8.94
C ASN A 229 0.58 9.96 10.21
N LYS A 230 1.83 10.45 10.21
CA LYS A 230 2.46 11.14 11.36
C LYS A 230 2.30 10.38 12.68
N TRP A 231 2.56 9.07 12.64
CA TRP A 231 2.49 8.21 13.83
C TRP A 231 3.53 8.60 14.87
N GLU A 232 3.11 8.56 16.15
CA GLU A 232 3.90 8.88 17.32
C GLU A 232 3.60 7.82 18.40
N VAL A 233 4.64 7.29 19.05
CA VAL A 233 4.49 6.20 20.02
C VAL A 233 3.71 6.64 21.26
N GLU A 234 3.85 7.90 21.65
CA GLU A 234 3.17 8.54 22.78
C GLU A 234 1.66 8.59 22.60
N LYS A 235 1.20 8.55 21.34
CA LYS A 235 -0.23 8.54 20.98
C LYS A 235 -0.85 7.14 21.01
N VAL A 236 -0.04 6.10 21.17
CA VAL A 236 -0.53 4.72 21.33
C VAL A 236 -1.10 4.54 22.73
N ILE A 237 -2.27 3.91 22.80
CA ILE A 237 -2.88 3.44 24.06
C ILE A 237 -2.89 1.92 23.99
N SER A 238 -2.20 1.29 24.92
CA SER A 238 -2.08 -0.16 24.95
C SER A 238 -3.41 -0.82 25.29
N PHE A 239 -3.58 -2.07 24.85
CA PHE A 239 -4.69 -2.91 25.30
C PHE A 239 -4.86 -2.95 26.82
N LYS A 240 -3.75 -3.00 27.58
CA LYS A 240 -3.77 -3.04 29.04
C LYS A 240 -4.42 -1.77 29.60
N GLU A 241 -4.01 -0.60 29.12
CA GLU A 241 -4.60 0.68 29.52
C GLU A 241 -6.10 0.75 29.21
N ILE A 242 -6.52 0.29 28.02
CA ILE A 242 -7.95 0.28 27.66
C ILE A 242 -8.72 -0.65 28.61
N ILE A 243 -8.19 -1.84 28.92
CA ILE A 243 -8.81 -2.75 29.90
C ILE A 243 -8.89 -2.12 31.29
N ASP A 244 -7.85 -1.43 31.74
CA ASP A 244 -7.81 -0.79 33.05
C ASP A 244 -8.88 0.32 33.14
N ILE A 245 -9.03 1.14 32.08
CA ILE A 245 -10.11 2.14 31.95
C ILE A 245 -11.48 1.47 32.04
N ILE A 246 -11.69 0.36 31.32
CA ILE A 246 -12.97 -0.35 31.32
C ILE A 246 -13.29 -0.93 32.70
N LYS A 247 -12.29 -1.50 33.39
CA LYS A 247 -12.43 -2.08 34.73
C LYS A 247 -12.87 -1.07 35.79
N THR A 248 -12.60 0.23 35.61
CA THR A 248 -13.09 1.27 36.53
C THR A 248 -14.63 1.33 36.62
N LYS A 249 -15.34 0.92 35.55
CA LYS A 249 -16.82 0.87 35.51
C LYS A 249 -17.36 -0.55 35.43
N HIS A 250 -16.59 -1.48 34.89
CA HIS A 250 -16.96 -2.88 34.71
C HIS A 250 -15.88 -3.80 35.26
N PRO A 251 -15.80 -3.98 36.59
CA PRO A 251 -14.75 -4.79 37.22
C PRO A 251 -14.75 -6.25 36.76
N ILE A 252 -15.94 -6.77 36.42
CA ILE A 252 -16.13 -8.12 35.90
C ILE A 252 -16.16 -8.04 34.36
N ILE A 253 -15.02 -8.30 33.75
CA ILE A 253 -14.83 -8.42 32.30
C ILE A 253 -13.99 -9.66 32.02
N GLU A 254 -14.54 -10.60 31.26
CA GLU A 254 -13.98 -11.94 31.08
C GLU A 254 -13.44 -12.13 29.68
N GLN A 255 -12.23 -12.67 29.55
CA GLN A 255 -11.68 -13.04 28.25
C GLN A 255 -12.33 -14.34 27.78
N LEU A 256 -12.84 -14.34 26.54
CA LEU A 256 -13.33 -15.56 25.90
C LEU A 256 -12.17 -16.37 25.33
N THR A 257 -12.37 -17.68 25.20
CA THR A 257 -11.38 -18.58 24.59
C THR A 257 -11.00 -18.12 23.19
N HIS A 258 -9.71 -17.91 22.98
CA HIS A 258 -9.15 -17.54 21.68
C HIS A 258 -9.36 -18.66 20.66
N LYS A 259 -9.86 -18.30 19.47
CA LYS A 259 -9.94 -19.26 18.35
C LYS A 259 -8.81 -19.01 17.37
N TYR A 260 -8.27 -20.09 16.82
CA TYR A 260 -7.22 -20.02 15.80
C TYR A 260 -7.60 -19.08 14.65
N GLY A 261 -6.71 -18.13 14.35
CA GLY A 261 -6.90 -17.13 13.29
C GLY A 261 -7.68 -15.89 13.71
N GLU A 262 -8.14 -15.80 14.97
CA GLU A 262 -8.80 -14.59 15.47
C GLU A 262 -7.79 -13.44 15.64
N THR A 263 -8.10 -12.30 15.03
CA THR A 263 -7.22 -11.11 15.11
C THR A 263 -7.33 -10.38 16.44
N SER A 264 -8.45 -10.54 17.14
CA SER A 264 -8.78 -9.75 18.34
C SER A 264 -8.92 -10.65 19.55
N LYS A 265 -8.36 -10.24 20.68
CA LYS A 265 -8.66 -10.84 21.99
C LYS A 265 -10.09 -10.43 22.35
N ILE A 266 -11.00 -11.40 22.48
CA ILE A 266 -12.42 -11.13 22.70
C ILE A 266 -12.72 -11.20 24.19
N PHE A 267 -13.46 -10.21 24.68
CA PHE A 267 -13.94 -10.11 26.05
C PHE A 267 -15.46 -9.93 26.10
N GLN A 268 -16.05 -10.40 27.19
CA GLN A 268 -17.47 -10.28 27.51
C GLN A 268 -17.63 -9.60 28.86
N ILE A 269 -18.55 -8.64 28.94
CA ILE A 269 -19.04 -8.10 30.21
C ILE A 269 -20.38 -8.80 30.50
N PRO A 270 -20.60 -9.35 31.71
CA PRO A 270 -21.87 -9.96 32.06
C PRO A 270 -23.06 -9.02 31.85
N GLY A 271 -24.15 -9.54 31.28
CA GLY A 271 -25.37 -8.78 30.97
C GLY A 271 -25.30 -7.91 29.71
N PHE A 272 -24.15 -7.79 29.05
CA PHE A 272 -24.05 -7.09 27.77
C PHE A 272 -24.54 -7.99 26.62
N LYS A 273 -25.26 -7.41 25.66
CA LYS A 273 -25.71 -8.14 24.46
C LYS A 273 -24.59 -8.39 23.45
N GLY A 274 -23.62 -7.49 23.40
CA GLY A 274 -22.47 -7.49 22.50
C GLY A 274 -21.19 -7.92 23.19
N LYS A 275 -20.09 -7.80 22.46
CA LYS A 275 -18.74 -8.20 22.87
C LYS A 275 -17.74 -7.07 22.68
N LEU A 276 -16.62 -7.15 23.37
CA LEU A 276 -15.48 -6.26 23.18
C LEU A 276 -14.33 -7.06 22.54
N GLY A 277 -13.66 -6.48 21.56
CA GLY A 277 -12.49 -7.06 20.92
C GLY A 277 -11.31 -6.11 20.99
N PHE A 278 -10.11 -6.64 21.18
CA PHE A 278 -8.89 -5.82 21.24
C PHE A 278 -7.88 -6.31 20.23
N ILE A 279 -7.49 -5.44 19.30
CA ILE A 279 -6.49 -5.70 18.26
C ILE A 279 -5.18 -5.07 18.70
N THR A 280 -4.31 -5.89 19.29
CA THR A 280 -3.03 -5.52 19.91
C THR A 280 -1.89 -5.49 18.89
N SER A 281 -2.06 -4.74 17.81
CA SER A 281 -1.12 -4.72 16.68
C SER A 281 0.30 -4.23 17.03
N MET A 282 0.47 -3.51 18.14
CA MET A 282 1.75 -2.91 18.53
C MET A 282 2.32 -3.55 19.79
N THR A 283 1.50 -3.77 20.81
CA THR A 283 1.98 -4.19 22.15
C THR A 283 2.02 -5.70 22.37
N SER A 284 1.22 -6.47 21.62
CA SER A 284 1.12 -7.93 21.78
C SER A 284 0.57 -8.53 20.49
N ASP A 285 1.46 -8.82 19.54
CA ASP A 285 1.07 -9.25 18.20
C ASP A 285 0.27 -10.57 18.18
N PHE A 286 -0.41 -10.81 17.06
CA PHE A 286 -1.21 -12.01 16.78
C PHE A 286 -0.67 -12.77 15.56
N CYS A 287 0.64 -12.71 15.32
CA CYS A 287 1.22 -13.28 14.10
C CYS A 287 1.28 -14.82 14.14
N GLY A 288 1.38 -15.41 15.33
CA GLY A 288 1.56 -16.85 15.53
C GLY A 288 0.47 -17.73 14.87
N ASP A 289 -0.75 -17.23 14.75
CA ASP A 289 -1.87 -17.93 14.09
C ASP A 289 -2.49 -17.12 12.95
N CYS A 290 -1.75 -16.17 12.36
CA CYS A 290 -2.28 -15.27 11.34
C CYS A 290 -2.60 -16.00 10.01
N THR A 291 -3.89 -16.13 9.69
CA THR A 291 -4.38 -16.79 8.46
C THR A 291 -4.59 -15.86 7.26
N ARG A 292 -4.12 -14.60 7.33
CA ARG A 292 -4.48 -13.55 6.38
C ARG A 292 -3.52 -13.41 5.20
N LEU A 293 -4.09 -13.29 4.00
CA LEU A 293 -3.44 -12.82 2.78
C LEU A 293 -4.18 -11.60 2.23
N ARG A 294 -3.48 -10.75 1.48
CA ARG A 294 -4.05 -9.51 0.93
C ARG A 294 -3.76 -9.38 -0.55
N ILE A 295 -4.79 -8.99 -1.30
CA ILE A 295 -4.68 -8.52 -2.67
C ILE A 295 -4.98 -7.02 -2.64
N THR A 296 -4.01 -6.22 -3.06
CA THR A 296 -4.18 -4.77 -3.21
C THR A 296 -5.02 -4.46 -4.45
N SER A 297 -5.56 -3.24 -4.60
CA SER A 297 -6.41 -2.92 -5.77
C SER A 297 -5.67 -2.90 -7.10
N ASP A 298 -4.35 -2.70 -7.07
CA ASP A 298 -3.44 -2.85 -8.20
C ASP A 298 -3.07 -4.32 -8.50
N GLY A 299 -3.61 -5.26 -7.73
CA GLY A 299 -3.48 -6.69 -7.96
C GLY A 299 -2.19 -7.32 -7.47
N ASN A 300 -1.56 -6.73 -6.46
CA ASN A 300 -0.41 -7.31 -5.80
C ASN A 300 -0.82 -8.15 -4.58
N LEU A 301 -0.26 -9.35 -4.47
CA LEU A 301 -0.32 -10.19 -3.29
C LEU A 301 0.68 -9.68 -2.25
N LYS A 302 0.17 -9.43 -1.05
CA LYS A 302 0.96 -9.07 0.15
C LYS A 302 0.65 -10.07 1.26
N VAL A 303 1.68 -10.79 1.72
CA VAL A 303 1.52 -11.85 2.74
C VAL A 303 1.52 -11.33 4.17
N CYS A 304 2.00 -10.10 4.40
CA CYS A 304 2.00 -9.40 5.68
C CYS A 304 1.59 -7.94 5.50
N LEU A 305 0.88 -7.36 6.47
CA LEU A 305 0.49 -5.95 6.44
C LEU A 305 1.70 -5.00 6.42
N PHE A 306 2.80 -5.39 7.07
CA PHE A 306 4.03 -4.60 7.21
C PHE A 306 5.21 -5.18 6.41
N GLY A 307 4.98 -6.18 5.56
CA GLY A 307 6.03 -6.76 4.72
C GLY A 307 6.18 -5.98 3.42
N ASN A 308 7.40 -5.76 2.94
CA ASN A 308 7.63 -4.98 1.73
C ASN A 308 7.49 -5.81 0.45
N ASP A 309 7.62 -7.12 0.57
CA ASP A 309 7.54 -8.05 -0.55
C ASP A 309 6.11 -8.16 -1.07
N GLU A 310 5.97 -7.94 -2.38
CA GLU A 310 4.72 -7.98 -3.10
C GLU A 310 4.90 -8.71 -4.43
N VAL A 311 3.88 -9.44 -4.85
CA VAL A 311 3.88 -10.19 -6.12
C VAL A 311 2.66 -9.77 -6.94
N SER A 312 2.87 -9.32 -8.18
CA SER A 312 1.76 -8.90 -9.04
C SER A 312 1.01 -10.08 -9.65
N ILE A 313 -0.14 -10.42 -9.08
CA ILE A 313 -1.06 -11.42 -9.62
C ILE A 313 -1.77 -10.89 -10.86
N LYS A 314 -2.14 -9.60 -10.88
CA LYS A 314 -2.76 -8.94 -12.05
C LYS A 314 -1.92 -9.11 -13.31
N ASN A 315 -0.61 -8.85 -13.22
CA ASN A 315 0.25 -8.93 -14.40
C ASN A 315 0.38 -10.37 -14.91
N LEU A 316 0.38 -11.37 -14.01
CA LEU A 316 0.39 -12.79 -14.39
C LEU A 316 -0.91 -13.20 -15.09
N LEU A 317 -2.06 -12.79 -14.53
CA LEU A 317 -3.37 -13.03 -15.14
C LEU A 317 -3.46 -12.41 -16.54
N ARG A 318 -3.07 -11.13 -16.67
CA ARG A 318 -3.10 -10.42 -17.96
C ARG A 318 -2.11 -10.95 -18.98
N ALA A 319 -1.03 -11.58 -18.54
CA ALA A 319 -0.08 -12.26 -19.41
C ALA A 319 -0.57 -13.65 -19.85
N GLY A 320 -1.73 -14.11 -19.36
CA GLY A 320 -2.27 -15.43 -19.69
C GLY A 320 -1.49 -16.59 -19.07
N VAL A 321 -0.80 -16.35 -17.95
CA VAL A 321 -0.09 -17.39 -17.21
C VAL A 321 -1.09 -18.39 -16.63
N ASP A 322 -0.75 -19.68 -16.68
CA ASP A 322 -1.63 -20.75 -16.20
C ASP A 322 -1.91 -20.63 -14.67
N GLU A 323 -3.11 -21.04 -14.24
CA GLU A 323 -3.53 -20.98 -12.83
C GLU A 323 -2.55 -21.72 -11.93
N SER A 324 -2.01 -22.87 -12.36
CA SER A 324 -1.06 -23.66 -11.57
C SER A 324 0.27 -22.93 -11.34
N GLU A 325 0.80 -22.25 -12.36
CA GLU A 325 2.02 -21.46 -12.25
C GLU A 325 1.81 -20.24 -11.34
N ILE A 326 0.66 -19.57 -11.42
CA ILE A 326 0.31 -18.47 -10.50
C ILE A 326 0.30 -18.99 -9.06
N LEU A 327 -0.29 -20.16 -8.81
CA LEU A 327 -0.33 -20.77 -7.50
C LEU A 327 1.06 -21.13 -6.96
N GLU A 328 2.00 -21.56 -7.80
CA GLU A 328 3.39 -21.77 -7.37
C GLU A 328 4.04 -20.47 -6.89
N VAL A 329 3.81 -19.36 -7.60
CA VAL A 329 4.32 -18.04 -7.20
C VAL A 329 3.68 -17.61 -5.88
N VAL A 330 2.37 -17.80 -5.72
CA VAL A 330 1.65 -17.56 -4.46
C VAL A 330 2.27 -18.39 -3.33
N GLY A 331 2.52 -19.68 -3.57
CA GLY A 331 3.12 -20.59 -2.60
C GLY A 331 4.52 -20.17 -2.17
N LYS A 332 5.36 -19.69 -3.10
CA LYS A 332 6.68 -19.13 -2.77
C LYS A 332 6.56 -17.87 -1.89
N ALA A 333 5.64 -16.97 -2.23
CA ALA A 333 5.40 -15.76 -1.43
C ALA A 333 4.89 -16.10 -0.02
N VAL A 334 3.94 -17.03 0.08
CA VAL A 334 3.40 -17.51 1.36
C VAL A 334 4.49 -18.14 2.23
N LYS A 335 5.36 -18.99 1.66
CA LYS A 335 6.51 -19.56 2.38
C LYS A 335 7.53 -18.50 2.84
N GLY A 336 7.64 -17.39 2.11
CA GLY A 336 8.46 -16.23 2.52
C GLY A 336 7.88 -15.42 3.68
N LYS A 337 6.63 -15.70 4.11
CA LYS A 337 6.00 -14.97 5.21
C LYS A 337 6.74 -15.21 6.53
N LYS A 338 7.27 -14.14 7.11
CA LYS A 338 7.96 -14.16 8.42
C LYS A 338 7.03 -14.62 9.56
N GLU A 339 7.63 -15.14 10.63
CA GLU A 339 6.92 -15.59 11.83
C GLU A 339 6.06 -14.46 12.43
N LYS A 340 6.67 -13.28 12.59
CA LYS A 340 6.03 -12.06 13.09
C LYS A 340 6.55 -10.83 12.35
N HIS A 341 5.81 -9.73 12.46
CA HIS A 341 6.30 -8.43 11.99
C HIS A 341 7.36 -7.88 12.94
N ALA A 342 8.07 -6.83 12.51
CA ALA A 342 9.08 -6.17 13.34
C ALA A 342 8.48 -5.58 14.62
N GLY A 343 9.32 -5.26 15.60
CA GLY A 343 8.90 -4.66 16.86
C GLY A 343 8.56 -3.17 16.73
N LEU A 344 8.04 -2.61 17.82
CA LEU A 344 7.68 -1.18 17.95
C LEU A 344 8.77 -0.20 17.52
N ASP A 345 10.05 -0.54 17.73
CA ASP A 345 11.19 0.34 17.44
C ASP A 345 11.65 0.33 15.97
N GLU A 346 11.28 -0.72 15.24
CA GLU A 346 11.71 -0.96 13.86
C GLU A 346 10.58 -0.72 12.86
N LEU A 347 9.34 -1.07 13.21
CA LEU A 347 8.17 -0.88 12.33
C LEU A 347 8.03 0.54 11.77
N PRO A 348 8.20 1.63 12.55
CA PRO A 348 8.07 2.99 12.02
C PRO A 348 9.19 3.38 11.04
N LYS A 349 10.32 2.67 11.05
CA LYS A 349 11.48 2.92 10.18
C LYS A 349 11.41 2.14 8.87
N MET A 350 10.53 1.15 8.78
CA MET A 350 10.34 0.36 7.58
C MET A 350 9.46 1.13 6.60
N ALA A 351 9.93 1.29 5.36
CA ALA A 351 9.10 1.83 4.28
C ALA A 351 7.88 0.92 4.07
N ASN A 352 6.67 1.49 4.05
CA ASN A 352 5.45 0.74 3.78
C ASN A 352 4.51 1.56 2.87
N ARG A 353 3.40 0.99 2.40
CA ARG A 353 2.39 1.81 1.72
C ARG A 353 1.54 2.57 2.75
N PRO A 354 1.00 3.75 2.43
CA PRO A 354 -0.07 4.36 3.22
C PRO A 354 -1.22 3.37 3.42
N MET A 355 -1.94 3.45 4.55
CA MET A 355 -2.96 2.44 4.90
C MET A 355 -4.03 2.29 3.81
N ILE A 356 -4.44 3.41 3.21
CA ILE A 356 -5.39 3.46 2.09
C ILE A 356 -4.90 2.63 0.90
N LEU A 357 -3.58 2.52 0.73
CA LEU A 357 -2.91 1.92 -0.42
C LEU A 357 -2.39 0.48 -0.21
N ILE A 358 -2.39 0.01 1.04
CA ILE A 358 -2.40 -1.43 1.32
C ILE A 358 -3.80 -2.00 1.04
N GLY A 359 -4.77 -1.10 0.91
CA GLY A 359 -5.99 -1.27 0.15
C GLY A 359 -5.95 -0.78 -1.32
N GLY A 360 -4.78 -0.45 -1.86
CA GLY A 360 -4.60 0.00 -3.25
C GLY A 360 -3.55 1.09 -3.57
N ASN A 361 -2.41 0.69 -4.12
CA ASN A 361 -1.23 1.36 -4.73
C ASN A 361 -0.46 2.58 -4.17
N THR A 362 0.87 2.47 -4.16
CA THR A 362 1.86 3.55 -4.12
C THR A 362 2.11 4.24 -5.47
N ASN A 363 2.23 5.56 -5.47
CA ASN A 363 2.93 6.27 -6.54
C ASN A 363 4.43 5.84 -6.55
N PRO A 364 5.11 5.80 -7.70
CA PRO A 364 6.38 5.11 -7.83
C PRO A 364 7.52 6.00 -7.32
N LEU A 365 7.86 5.86 -6.03
CA LEU A 365 9.27 5.81 -5.69
C LEU A 365 9.78 4.48 -6.24
N ILE A 366 10.33 4.52 -7.45
CA ILE A 366 10.99 3.39 -8.08
C ILE A 366 12.23 3.07 -7.24
N HIS A 367 12.07 2.28 -6.18
CA HIS A 367 13.01 1.20 -5.97
C HIS A 367 12.84 0.26 -7.16
N ARG A 368 13.84 0.28 -8.03
CA ARG A 368 13.86 -0.44 -9.29
C ARG A 368 14.08 -1.94 -9.05
N PHE A 369 13.13 -2.62 -8.41
CA PHE A 369 12.90 -4.04 -8.70
C PHE A 369 11.89 -4.11 -9.84
N GLY A 370 12.41 -3.89 -11.05
CA GLY A 370 11.62 -4.10 -12.27
C GLY A 370 11.35 -5.58 -12.45
N ILE A 371 10.17 -6.05 -12.05
CA ILE A 371 9.58 -7.24 -12.67
C ILE A 371 8.90 -6.74 -13.95
N ARG A 372 9.69 -6.65 -15.03
CA ARG A 372 9.13 -6.89 -16.37
C ARG A 372 8.52 -8.30 -16.35
N PRO A 373 7.47 -8.60 -17.14
CA PRO A 373 7.20 -10.00 -17.44
C PRO A 373 8.51 -10.59 -17.91
N TYR A 374 9.02 -11.57 -17.15
CA TYR A 374 10.09 -12.39 -17.65
C TYR A 374 9.52 -13.04 -18.91
N SER A 375 9.88 -12.49 -20.07
CA SER A 375 10.38 -13.36 -21.12
C SER A 375 11.29 -14.33 -20.39
N THR A 376 11.02 -15.61 -20.51
CA THR A 376 11.66 -16.78 -19.90
C THR A 376 13.16 -16.91 -20.22
N LYS A 377 13.91 -15.82 -20.13
CA LYS A 377 15.34 -15.73 -20.32
C LYS A 377 15.91 -15.07 -19.08
N THR A 378 16.49 -15.91 -18.23
CA THR A 378 17.70 -15.66 -17.43
C THR A 378 18.04 -14.19 -17.17
N LEU A 379 18.12 -13.82 -15.89
CA LEU A 379 18.68 -12.53 -15.46
C LEU A 379 20.03 -12.32 -16.15
N THR A 380 20.13 -11.27 -16.95
CA THR A 380 21.28 -11.07 -17.83
C THR A 380 22.54 -10.65 -17.07
N HIS A 381 22.39 -10.03 -15.89
CA HIS A 381 23.49 -9.49 -15.08
C HIS A 381 23.78 -10.28 -13.80
N VAL A 382 23.21 -11.48 -13.62
CA VAL A 382 23.60 -12.38 -12.53
C VAL A 382 23.79 -13.80 -13.05
N ASN A 383 24.77 -14.50 -12.51
CA ASN A 383 24.98 -15.90 -12.85
C ASN A 383 23.97 -16.80 -12.09
N GLU A 384 24.01 -18.11 -12.35
CA GLU A 384 23.11 -19.09 -11.74
C GLU A 384 23.21 -19.17 -10.20
N LYS A 385 24.27 -18.59 -9.62
CA LYS A 385 24.48 -18.49 -8.16
C LYS A 385 24.03 -17.14 -7.58
N GLY A 386 23.52 -16.23 -8.40
CA GLY A 386 23.07 -14.89 -7.98
C GLY A 386 24.19 -13.84 -7.86
N GLU A 387 25.40 -14.14 -8.33
CA GLU A 387 26.53 -13.21 -8.31
C GLU A 387 26.47 -12.26 -9.51
N ALA A 388 26.86 -11.00 -9.30
CA ALA A 388 26.84 -9.98 -10.36
C ALA A 388 27.78 -10.36 -11.53
N LYS A 389 27.24 -10.34 -12.74
CA LYS A 389 27.95 -10.64 -14.00
C LYS A 389 27.69 -9.53 -15.01
N MET A 390 28.72 -9.12 -15.74
CA MET A 390 28.57 -8.19 -16.87
C MET A 390 27.83 -8.88 -18.02
N VAL A 391 26.89 -8.16 -18.65
CA VAL A 391 26.13 -8.70 -19.79
C VAL A 391 26.98 -8.79 -21.03
N ASP A 392 27.08 -9.98 -21.61
CA ASP A 392 27.74 -10.14 -22.90
C ASP A 392 27.02 -9.32 -23.99
N ILE A 393 27.79 -8.52 -24.70
CA ILE A 393 27.35 -7.71 -25.84
C ILE A 393 27.94 -8.21 -27.17
N GLY A 394 28.67 -9.33 -27.18
CA GLY A 394 29.36 -9.89 -28.34
C GLY A 394 28.51 -9.95 -29.60
N ASP A 395 27.31 -10.53 -29.49
CA ASP A 395 26.40 -10.78 -30.63
C ASP A 395 25.53 -9.58 -31.02
N LYS A 396 25.65 -8.44 -30.31
CA LYS A 396 24.83 -7.26 -30.60
C LYS A 396 25.41 -6.47 -31.79
N GLN A 397 24.52 -6.03 -32.68
CA GLN A 397 24.90 -5.14 -33.77
C GLN A 397 25.31 -3.76 -33.24
N ILE A 398 26.34 -3.19 -33.85
CA ILE A 398 26.79 -1.81 -33.60
C ILE A 398 25.78 -0.86 -34.24
N THR A 399 25.30 0.10 -33.45
CA THR A 399 24.35 1.12 -33.92
C THR A 399 24.77 2.49 -33.38
N LYS A 400 24.35 3.56 -34.04
CA LYS A 400 24.50 4.92 -33.48
C LYS A 400 23.55 5.06 -32.30
N ARG A 401 24.06 5.41 -31.13
CA ARG A 401 23.27 5.63 -29.91
C ARG A 401 23.42 7.08 -29.46
N ARG A 402 22.34 7.66 -28.97
CA ARG A 402 22.33 8.97 -28.32
C ARG A 402 21.54 8.89 -27.02
N ALA A 403 22.02 9.57 -25.99
CA ALA A 403 21.24 9.86 -24.80
C ALA A 403 21.45 11.31 -24.35
N THR A 404 20.37 11.94 -23.91
CA THR A 404 20.40 13.25 -23.26
C THR A 404 19.84 13.11 -21.85
N ALA A 405 20.57 13.61 -20.86
CA ALA A 405 20.12 13.69 -19.47
C ALA A 405 20.10 15.15 -19.00
N SER A 406 19.20 15.47 -18.07
CA SER A 406 19.09 16.79 -17.44
C SER A 406 19.03 16.69 -15.93
N GLY A 407 19.40 17.75 -15.23
CA GLY A 407 19.20 17.89 -13.78
C GLY A 407 19.35 19.34 -13.33
N PHE A 408 18.95 19.62 -12.09
CA PHE A 408 18.92 20.98 -11.54
C PHE A 408 19.65 21.05 -10.20
N ILE A 409 20.24 22.21 -9.91
CA ILE A 409 20.66 22.59 -8.56
C ILE A 409 19.95 23.89 -8.17
N LYS A 410 19.29 23.85 -7.01
CA LYS A 410 18.58 24.97 -6.42
C LYS A 410 19.34 25.52 -5.22
N PHE A 411 19.62 26.82 -5.23
CA PHE A 411 20.26 27.57 -4.16
C PHE A 411 19.19 28.09 -3.17
N SER A 412 19.58 28.25 -1.91
CA SER A 412 18.74 28.78 -0.83
C SER A 412 18.74 30.31 -0.76
N ASN A 413 19.64 30.96 -1.49
CA ASN A 413 19.77 32.41 -1.62
C ASN A 413 20.49 32.77 -2.93
N GLU A 414 20.51 34.05 -3.30
CA GLU A 414 21.00 34.53 -4.60
C GLU A 414 22.53 34.72 -4.69
N ILE A 415 23.24 34.70 -3.56
CA ILE A 415 24.68 34.99 -3.48
C ILE A 415 25.52 34.06 -4.39
N PRO A 416 25.26 32.74 -4.46
CA PRO A 416 26.01 31.86 -5.35
C PRO A 416 25.87 32.24 -6.82
N ILE A 417 24.66 32.57 -7.29
CA ILE A 417 24.42 32.97 -8.69
C ILE A 417 25.13 34.29 -8.98
N GLN A 418 25.01 35.29 -8.10
CA GLN A 418 25.70 36.57 -8.24
C GLN A 418 27.23 36.38 -8.35
N GLN A 419 27.81 35.50 -7.53
CA GLN A 419 29.24 35.20 -7.58
C GLN A 419 29.66 34.44 -8.84
N ILE A 420 28.78 33.59 -9.38
CA ILE A 420 29.00 32.88 -10.64
C ILE A 420 28.97 33.87 -11.81
N GLU A 421 27.95 34.71 -11.90
CA GLU A 421 27.79 35.71 -12.97
C GLU A 421 28.90 36.76 -12.96
N SER A 422 29.30 37.21 -11.76
CA SER A 422 30.38 38.18 -11.62
C SER A 422 31.78 37.53 -11.63
N ASN A 423 31.86 36.21 -11.78
CA ASN A 423 33.09 35.41 -11.69
C ASN A 423 33.95 35.72 -10.44
N SER A 424 33.30 35.94 -9.29
CA SER A 424 33.95 36.30 -8.01
C SER A 424 34.03 35.15 -7.00
N ASN A 425 33.64 33.95 -7.40
CA ASN A 425 33.76 32.76 -6.54
C ASN A 425 35.24 32.48 -6.21
N LYS A 426 35.54 32.27 -4.93
CA LYS A 426 36.92 32.03 -4.43
C LYS A 426 37.61 30.80 -5.05
N LYS A 427 36.83 29.84 -5.55
CA LYS A 427 37.34 28.61 -6.19
C LYS A 427 37.50 28.74 -7.71
N GLY A 428 37.20 29.91 -8.28
CA GLY A 428 37.33 30.20 -9.72
C GLY A 428 36.03 30.02 -10.50
N ASP A 429 36.15 29.88 -11.82
CA ASP A 429 35.02 29.78 -12.75
C ASP A 429 34.24 28.47 -12.56
N VAL A 430 33.11 28.58 -11.87
CA VAL A 430 32.26 27.46 -11.49
C VAL A 430 31.69 26.73 -12.70
N LEU A 431 31.18 27.46 -13.69
CA LEU A 431 30.48 26.84 -14.83
C LEU A 431 31.47 26.13 -15.74
N SER A 432 32.65 26.70 -15.96
CA SER A 432 33.69 26.07 -16.78
C SER A 432 34.25 24.81 -16.12
N ILE A 433 34.54 24.86 -14.81
CA ILE A 433 35.06 23.70 -14.07
C ILE A 433 34.01 22.58 -14.00
N ALA A 434 32.74 22.91 -13.73
CA ALA A 434 31.64 21.95 -13.73
C ALA A 434 31.46 21.29 -15.10
N ARG A 435 31.53 22.06 -16.19
CA ARG A 435 31.43 21.55 -17.56
C ARG A 435 32.54 20.58 -17.90
N ILE A 436 33.80 20.94 -17.62
CA ILE A 436 34.97 20.08 -17.87
C ILE A 436 34.88 18.81 -17.03
N SER A 437 34.47 18.92 -15.76
CA SER A 437 34.32 17.79 -14.86
C SER A 437 33.26 16.80 -15.34
N GLY A 438 32.11 17.30 -15.80
CA GLY A 438 31.06 16.47 -16.40
C GLY A 438 31.56 15.75 -17.65
N ILE A 439 32.28 16.43 -18.55
CA ILE A 439 32.87 15.82 -19.77
C ILE A 439 33.90 14.74 -19.41
N LEU A 440 34.76 14.99 -18.42
CA LEU A 440 35.75 14.02 -17.97
C LEU A 440 35.08 12.79 -17.36
N ALA A 441 34.03 12.98 -16.57
CA ALA A 441 33.29 11.89 -15.94
C ALA A 441 32.56 11.02 -16.95
N ILE A 442 31.94 11.63 -17.98
CA ILE A 442 31.34 10.91 -19.11
C ILE A 442 32.34 9.89 -19.69
N LYS A 443 33.58 10.33 -19.94
CA LYS A 443 34.64 9.48 -20.50
C LYS A 443 35.15 8.38 -19.56
N LYS A 444 34.88 8.49 -18.26
CA LYS A 444 35.29 7.54 -17.21
C LYS A 444 34.11 6.75 -16.63
N THR A 445 32.96 6.74 -17.29
CA THR A 445 31.74 6.10 -16.76
C THR A 445 31.94 4.62 -16.41
N PHE A 446 32.67 3.87 -17.24
CA PHE A 446 32.94 2.45 -16.99
C PHE A 446 33.91 2.21 -15.81
N ASP A 447 34.79 3.17 -15.49
CA ASP A 447 35.62 3.11 -14.28
C ASP A 447 34.80 3.38 -13.01
N LEU A 448 33.74 4.19 -13.14
CA LEU A 448 32.88 4.59 -12.02
C LEU A 448 31.74 3.59 -11.76
N ILE A 449 31.26 2.91 -12.81
CA ILE A 449 30.13 1.99 -12.76
C ILE A 449 30.58 0.64 -13.31
N ILE A 450 30.93 -0.29 -12.41
CA ILE A 450 31.64 -1.56 -12.68
C ILE A 450 30.96 -2.45 -13.74
N LEU A 451 29.63 -2.36 -13.91
CA LEU A 451 28.89 -3.16 -14.88
C LEU A 451 28.60 -2.43 -16.20
N CYS A 452 29.12 -1.21 -16.38
CA CYS A 452 29.10 -0.52 -17.66
C CYS A 452 30.25 -1.02 -18.55
N HIS A 453 29.96 -1.17 -19.84
CA HIS A 453 31.00 -1.49 -20.82
C HIS A 453 31.79 -0.21 -21.15
N PRO A 454 33.09 -0.31 -21.46
CA PRO A 454 33.79 0.80 -22.08
C PRO A 454 33.18 1.09 -23.46
N LEU A 455 32.76 2.34 -23.69
CA LEU A 455 32.14 2.78 -24.95
C LEU A 455 33.03 3.77 -25.69
N GLN A 456 33.10 3.61 -27.01
CA GLN A 456 33.76 4.58 -27.89
C GLN A 456 32.82 5.75 -28.17
N LEU A 457 32.90 6.78 -27.34
CA LEU A 457 32.05 7.96 -27.45
C LEU A 457 32.46 8.80 -28.66
N THR A 458 31.47 9.17 -29.47
CA THR A 458 31.64 10.09 -30.62
C THR A 458 31.27 11.52 -30.26
N LYS A 459 30.49 11.72 -29.19
CA LYS A 459 30.15 13.04 -28.65
C LYS A 459 29.99 12.95 -27.13
N ALA A 460 30.52 13.96 -26.42
CA ALA A 460 30.26 14.19 -25.01
C ALA A 460 30.18 15.71 -24.80
N GLU A 461 28.98 16.20 -24.50
CA GLU A 461 28.70 17.64 -24.34
C GLU A 461 27.96 17.86 -23.03
N VAL A 462 28.37 18.88 -22.27
CA VAL A 462 27.68 19.32 -21.05
C VAL A 462 27.30 20.79 -21.21
N LYS A 463 26.00 21.05 -21.20
CA LYS A 463 25.41 22.39 -21.22
C LYS A 463 25.00 22.77 -19.81
N ILE A 464 25.27 24.01 -19.44
CA ILE A 464 24.94 24.54 -18.12
C ILE A 464 24.30 25.91 -18.34
N GLU A 465 23.13 26.12 -17.77
CA GLU A 465 22.30 27.30 -17.96
C GLU A 465 21.79 27.78 -16.60
N ILE A 466 21.92 29.08 -16.33
CA ILE A 466 21.29 29.73 -15.18
C ILE A 466 19.84 30.03 -15.58
N ILE A 467 18.88 29.44 -14.88
CA ILE A 467 17.45 29.55 -15.20
C ILE A 467 16.84 30.78 -14.53
N ASP A 468 17.22 31.02 -13.27
CA ASP A 468 16.76 32.14 -12.46
C ASP A 468 17.80 32.46 -11.37
N THR A 469 17.50 33.41 -10.47
CA THR A 469 18.41 33.85 -9.41
C THR A 469 18.74 32.76 -8.37
N HIS A 470 18.11 31.58 -8.44
CA HIS A 470 18.26 30.47 -7.51
C HIS A 470 18.49 29.13 -8.19
N THR A 471 18.52 29.02 -9.52
CA THR A 471 18.45 27.71 -10.18
C THR A 471 19.41 27.62 -11.35
N ILE A 472 20.21 26.54 -11.38
CA ILE A 472 21.02 26.16 -12.55
C ILE A 472 20.54 24.82 -13.08
N LYS A 473 20.35 24.75 -14.40
CA LYS A 473 20.08 23.53 -15.15
C LYS A 473 21.37 23.01 -15.79
N VAL A 474 21.58 21.71 -15.72
CA VAL A 474 22.65 21.00 -16.40
C VAL A 474 22.04 19.98 -17.36
N GLU A 475 22.51 19.96 -18.60
CA GLU A 475 22.18 18.93 -19.58
C GLU A 475 23.44 18.26 -20.12
N SER A 476 23.41 16.94 -20.26
CA SER A 476 24.50 16.13 -20.79
C SER A 476 24.02 15.37 -22.01
N ILE A 477 24.69 15.56 -23.15
CA ILE A 477 24.37 14.91 -24.42
C ILE A 477 25.54 14.03 -24.83
N VAL A 478 25.28 12.74 -24.98
CA VAL A 478 26.29 11.73 -25.29
C VAL A 478 25.88 10.93 -26.52
N ASP A 479 26.80 10.81 -27.47
CA ASP A 479 26.65 9.95 -28.65
C ASP A 479 27.76 8.90 -28.68
N CYS A 480 27.45 7.70 -29.16
CA CYS A 480 28.45 6.70 -29.50
C CYS A 480 28.05 5.86 -30.72
N GLN A 481 29.02 5.11 -31.24
CA GLN A 481 28.74 3.93 -32.07
C GLN A 481 29.02 2.69 -31.23
N GLY A 482 27.95 2.01 -30.80
CA GLY A 482 28.08 1.00 -29.75
C GLY A 482 27.01 -0.08 -29.79
N LYS A 483 27.36 -1.20 -29.17
CA LYS A 483 26.48 -2.37 -29.02
C LYS A 483 25.47 -2.21 -27.87
N THR A 484 25.69 -1.23 -26.98
CA THR A 484 24.82 -0.88 -25.86
C THR A 484 24.58 0.64 -25.82
N GLY A 485 23.58 1.08 -25.05
CA GLY A 485 23.22 2.50 -24.94
C GLY A 485 24.19 3.32 -24.08
N VAL A 486 24.02 4.65 -24.12
CA VAL A 486 24.90 5.67 -23.49
C VAL A 486 24.19 6.48 -22.39
N GLU A 487 23.11 5.94 -21.83
CA GLU A 487 22.33 6.63 -20.80
C GLU A 487 23.12 6.87 -19.52
N MET A 488 24.01 5.93 -19.17
CA MET A 488 24.80 6.01 -17.94
C MET A 488 25.85 7.11 -18.06
N GLU A 489 26.47 7.25 -19.22
CA GLU A 489 27.39 8.32 -19.54
C GLU A 489 26.71 9.68 -19.42
N ALA A 490 25.52 9.84 -20.02
CA ALA A 490 24.76 11.08 -19.93
C ALA A 490 24.42 11.43 -18.46
N LEU A 491 23.91 10.48 -17.69
CA LEU A 491 23.58 10.66 -16.27
C LEU A 491 24.80 10.99 -15.41
N VAL A 492 25.92 10.31 -15.63
CA VAL A 492 27.17 10.58 -14.91
C VAL A 492 27.66 12.00 -15.18
N GLY A 493 27.58 12.46 -16.43
CA GLY A 493 27.92 13.84 -16.80
C GLY A 493 27.11 14.88 -16.02
N VAL A 494 25.79 14.71 -15.94
CA VAL A 494 24.91 15.62 -15.17
C VAL A 494 25.25 15.59 -13.68
N ASN A 495 25.36 14.40 -13.08
CA ASN A 495 25.61 14.26 -11.65
C ASN A 495 26.94 14.90 -11.24
N ILE A 496 28.02 14.66 -11.99
CA ILE A 496 29.33 15.21 -11.65
C ILE A 496 29.39 16.72 -11.86
N ALA A 497 28.77 17.25 -12.91
CA ALA A 497 28.69 18.69 -13.10
C ALA A 497 27.91 19.37 -11.94
N LEU A 498 26.76 18.81 -11.52
CA LEU A 498 25.99 19.34 -10.40
C LEU A 498 26.73 19.23 -9.05
N LEU A 499 27.42 18.11 -8.80
CA LEU A 499 28.25 17.93 -7.61
C LEU A 499 29.43 18.90 -7.59
N ASN A 500 30.00 19.23 -8.75
CA ASN A 500 31.08 20.21 -8.83
C ASN A 500 30.57 21.62 -8.51
N ILE A 501 29.42 22.03 -9.07
CA ILE A 501 28.75 23.29 -8.69
C ILE A 501 28.50 23.34 -7.18
N TYR A 502 28.00 22.24 -6.60
CA TYR A 502 27.80 22.13 -5.16
C TYR A 502 29.12 22.32 -4.40
N ASP A 503 30.19 21.60 -4.76
CA ASP A 503 31.49 21.73 -4.08
C ASP A 503 32.02 23.17 -4.14
N MET A 504 31.85 23.83 -5.28
CA MET A 504 32.32 25.20 -5.50
C MET A 504 31.50 26.25 -4.76
N CYS A 505 30.21 25.99 -4.49
CA CYS A 505 29.31 26.95 -3.85
C CYS A 505 29.02 26.65 -2.36
N LYS A 506 29.39 25.48 -1.82
CA LYS A 506 29.04 25.08 -0.42
C LYS A 506 29.55 26.01 0.68
N ALA A 507 30.55 26.84 0.38
CA ALA A 507 31.07 27.84 1.33
C ALA A 507 30.13 29.04 1.49
N VAL A 508 29.34 29.36 0.45
CA VAL A 508 28.43 30.51 0.42
C VAL A 508 26.96 30.10 0.56
N ASP A 509 26.62 28.86 0.25
CA ASP A 509 25.30 28.30 0.49
C ASP A 509 25.38 26.84 0.97
N LYS A 510 24.89 26.57 2.19
CA LYS A 510 24.92 25.22 2.80
C LYS A 510 23.63 24.41 2.59
N LYS A 511 22.59 25.02 2.02
CA LYS A 511 21.25 24.43 1.89
C LYS A 511 20.85 24.18 0.43
N MET A 512 21.83 24.13 -0.48
CA MET A 512 21.60 23.80 -1.88
C MET A 512 20.99 22.40 -2.02
N VAL A 513 20.15 22.21 -3.04
CA VAL A 513 19.50 20.93 -3.34
C VAL A 513 19.72 20.57 -4.80
N ILE A 514 20.28 19.39 -5.06
CA ILE A 514 20.31 18.79 -6.40
C ILE A 514 19.04 17.96 -6.57
N HIS A 515 18.30 18.18 -7.66
CA HIS A 515 17.04 17.47 -7.93
C HIS A 515 16.79 17.22 -9.43
N ASP A 516 15.79 16.40 -9.71
CA ASP A 516 15.27 16.10 -11.05
C ASP A 516 16.31 15.63 -12.08
N VAL A 517 17.31 14.86 -11.63
CA VAL A 517 18.29 14.23 -12.52
C VAL A 517 17.66 13.03 -13.25
N LYS A 518 17.50 13.12 -14.57
CA LYS A 518 16.83 12.10 -15.39
C LYS A 518 17.32 12.08 -16.83
N VAL A 519 17.12 10.96 -17.53
CA VAL A 519 17.30 10.87 -18.99
C VAL A 519 16.05 11.45 -19.65
N ILE A 520 16.23 12.44 -20.52
CA ILE A 520 15.13 13.11 -21.26
C ILE A 520 15.05 12.66 -22.71
N GLU A 521 16.11 12.09 -23.27
CA GLU A 521 16.10 11.55 -24.64
C GLU A 521 16.96 10.30 -24.73
N LYS A 522 16.49 9.30 -25.47
CA LYS A 522 17.27 8.14 -25.89
C LYS A 522 16.93 7.78 -27.33
N LYS A 523 17.95 7.62 -28.17
CA LYS A 523 17.81 7.28 -29.59
C LYS A 523 18.76 6.19 -30.07
N GLY A 524 18.32 5.50 -31.11
CA GLY A 524 19.08 4.48 -31.82
C GLY A 524 19.10 3.14 -31.12
N GLY A 525 18.21 2.93 -30.13
CA GLY A 525 17.96 1.76 -29.26
C GLY A 525 17.18 0.62 -29.92
N LYS A 526 16.80 -0.40 -29.13
CA LYS A 526 15.58 -1.22 -29.42
C LYS A 526 14.29 -0.44 -29.11
N SER A 527 14.41 0.62 -28.32
CA SER A 527 13.32 1.47 -27.84
C SER A 527 13.86 2.88 -27.68
N ASP A 528 13.25 3.82 -28.41
CA ASP A 528 13.60 5.24 -28.39
C ASP A 528 12.51 6.02 -27.64
N PHE A 529 12.89 7.08 -26.95
CA PHE A 529 11.93 7.95 -26.28
C PHE A 529 12.48 9.37 -26.14
N VAL A 530 11.55 10.33 -26.08
CA VAL A 530 11.78 11.72 -25.70
C VAL A 530 10.77 12.03 -24.61
N ILE A 531 11.23 12.57 -23.48
CA ILE A 531 10.39 13.09 -22.41
C ILE A 531 10.37 14.59 -22.61
N ASP A 532 9.18 15.16 -22.82
CA ASP A 532 9.03 16.60 -22.88
C ASP A 532 9.61 17.22 -21.60
N ALA A 533 10.47 18.21 -21.75
CA ALA A 533 11.02 18.95 -20.62
C ALA A 533 9.84 19.61 -19.87
N PRO A 534 9.80 19.54 -18.53
CA PRO A 534 8.76 20.21 -17.75
C PRO A 534 8.81 21.72 -17.93
#